data_AF-A0A2H0SAF9-F1
#
_entry.id   AF-A0A2H0SAF9-F1
#
_cell.length_a   1.000
_cell.length_b   1.000
_cell.length_c   1.000
_cell.angle_alpha   90.00
_cell.angle_beta   90.00
_cell.angle_gamma   90.00
#
_symmetry.space_group_name_H-M   'P 1'
#
loop_
_entity.id
_entity.type
_entity.pdbx_description
1 polymer ?
#
loop_
_entity_poly.entity_id
_entity_poly.type
_entity_poly.pdbx_seq_one_letter_code
_entity_poly.pdbx_strand_id
1 'polypeptide(L)'
;MEFCFYRNGVRYQEPIKIGSYDLKSRIITANPEQYEHVAKTLLDFTQSHKEPIGSGAHLAKIMGGKARRIRDTVRRFLAVSSDKNVELVRVYETIRKLLVHDLTPEAFADMYAQTLVYGLFVARYHDKTKKDFTRQEALDLIPKSNPLLRRFFDHILGSDFDKRLEYIVNELCEVFSHANVEELMQEYFREDLWGKIHKGFDPVVHFYEDFLKEYDDALRKKMGAYYTPLPIVQFIVRSVDYLLQKEFGLAAGLADTAKTTANIHRVQILDPAVGTGTFISDVIGKIYA
;
A
#
# COMPACT_ATOMS: atom_id res chain seq x y z
N MET A 1 -8.27 -22.28 28.28
CA MET A 1 -7.74 -22.18 26.91
C MET A 1 -8.92 -22.01 25.96
N GLU A 2 -8.87 -21.00 25.09
CA GLU A 2 -9.96 -20.58 24.21
C GLU A 2 -9.46 -20.53 22.77
N PHE A 3 -10.28 -21.00 21.82
CA PHE A 3 -10.01 -20.94 20.39
C PHE A 3 -10.95 -19.93 19.74
N CYS A 4 -10.39 -18.92 19.10
CA CYS A 4 -11.12 -17.90 18.37
C CYS A 4 -10.85 -18.06 16.87
N PHE A 5 -11.89 -18.29 16.08
CA PHE A 5 -11.78 -18.46 14.64
C PHE A 5 -12.01 -17.14 13.92
N TYR A 6 -11.10 -16.82 13.00
CA TYR A 6 -11.19 -15.62 12.18
C TYR A 6 -11.11 -16.02 10.73
N ARG A 7 -12.10 -15.60 9.95
CA ARG A 7 -11.99 -15.57 8.49
C ARG A 7 -11.75 -14.14 8.10
N ASN A 8 -10.72 -13.91 7.30
CA ASN A 8 -10.54 -12.57 6.74
C ASN A 8 -10.40 -11.48 7.84
N GLY A 9 -9.87 -11.83 9.02
CA GLY A 9 -9.75 -10.90 10.15
C GLY A 9 -11.08 -10.51 10.83
N VAL A 10 -12.18 -11.14 10.44
CA VAL A 10 -13.50 -11.05 11.09
C VAL A 10 -13.74 -12.34 11.85
N ARG A 11 -14.22 -12.23 13.10
CA ARG A 11 -14.52 -13.41 13.91
C ARG A 11 -15.71 -14.12 13.29
N TYR A 12 -15.52 -15.37 12.90
CA TYR A 12 -16.56 -16.21 12.31
C TYR A 12 -16.80 -17.35 13.29
N GLN A 13 -17.93 -17.30 14.01
CA GLN A 13 -18.35 -18.14 15.15
C GLN A 13 -17.93 -17.65 16.54
N GLU A 14 -18.63 -18.16 17.55
CA GLU A 14 -18.30 -17.94 18.96
C GLU A 14 -17.03 -18.70 19.35
N PRO A 15 -16.20 -18.16 20.26
CA PRO A 15 -15.01 -18.85 20.74
C PRO A 15 -15.32 -20.17 21.43
N ILE A 16 -14.52 -21.19 21.14
CA ILE A 16 -14.66 -22.51 21.78
C ILE A 16 -13.70 -22.60 22.96
N LYS A 17 -14.23 -22.81 24.17
CA LYS A 17 -13.44 -22.93 25.40
C LYS A 17 -13.27 -24.38 25.81
N ILE A 18 -12.06 -24.90 25.70
CA ILE A 18 -11.73 -26.27 26.13
C ILE A 18 -11.29 -26.36 27.60
N GLY A 19 -11.18 -25.22 28.27
CA GLY A 19 -10.95 -25.18 29.71
C GLY A 19 -11.00 -23.77 30.26
N SER A 20 -11.45 -23.65 31.50
CA SER A 20 -11.53 -22.40 32.26
C SER A 20 -10.45 -22.35 33.33
N TYR A 21 -9.97 -21.14 33.63
CA TYR A 21 -9.07 -20.90 34.75
C TYR A 21 -9.82 -20.10 35.80
N ASP A 22 -9.87 -20.62 37.02
CA ASP A 22 -10.45 -19.91 38.15
C ASP A 22 -9.34 -19.16 38.90
N LEU A 23 -9.44 -17.83 38.93
CA LEU A 23 -8.49 -16.94 39.59
C LEU A 23 -8.44 -17.10 41.11
N LYS A 24 -9.55 -17.53 41.75
CA LYS A 24 -9.64 -17.68 43.21
C LYS A 24 -9.06 -19.01 43.67
N SER A 25 -9.44 -20.11 43.00
CA SER A 25 -8.94 -21.44 43.34
C SER A 25 -7.61 -21.77 42.68
N ARG A 26 -7.17 -20.99 41.69
CA ARG A 26 -5.98 -21.24 40.84
C ARG A 26 -6.01 -22.60 40.14
N ILE A 27 -7.20 -23.15 39.92
CA ILE A 27 -7.41 -24.44 39.26
C ILE A 27 -7.79 -24.22 37.79
N ILE A 28 -7.27 -25.08 36.92
CA ILE A 28 -7.71 -25.19 35.53
C ILE A 28 -8.74 -26.32 35.47
N THR A 29 -9.96 -26.01 35.05
CA THR A 29 -11.01 -26.99 34.84
C THR A 29 -11.09 -27.29 33.34
N ALA A 30 -10.88 -28.55 32.97
CA ALA A 30 -11.06 -29.02 31.61
C ALA A 30 -12.55 -29.03 31.22
N ASN A 31 -12.84 -28.77 29.94
CA ASN A 31 -14.18 -28.92 29.37
C ASN A 31 -14.17 -29.96 28.24
N PRO A 32 -14.19 -31.28 28.57
CA PRO A 32 -14.06 -32.35 27.58
C PRO A 32 -15.17 -32.37 26.53
N GLU A 33 -16.36 -31.86 26.87
CA GLU A 33 -17.51 -31.78 25.97
C GLU A 33 -17.24 -30.92 24.72
N GLN A 34 -16.27 -29.99 24.81
CA GLN A 34 -15.91 -29.10 23.72
C GLN A 34 -14.78 -29.65 22.83
N TYR A 35 -14.17 -30.78 23.19
CA TYR A 35 -12.98 -31.27 22.49
C TYR A 35 -13.31 -31.75 21.08
N GLU A 36 -14.38 -32.53 20.93
CA GLU A 36 -14.85 -33.01 19.62
C GLU A 36 -15.29 -31.83 18.74
N HIS A 37 -15.97 -30.84 19.34
CA HIS A 37 -16.38 -29.64 18.62
C HIS A 37 -15.17 -28.85 18.11
N VAL A 38 -14.16 -28.60 18.95
CA VAL A 38 -12.91 -27.92 18.51
C VAL A 38 -12.19 -28.70 17.43
N ALA A 39 -12.10 -30.03 17.54
CA ALA A 39 -11.42 -30.87 16.56
C ALA A 39 -12.12 -30.80 15.20
N LYS A 40 -13.45 -30.90 15.19
CA LYS A 40 -14.26 -30.78 13.97
C LYS A 40 -14.16 -29.38 13.37
N THR A 41 -14.28 -28.32 14.18
CA THR A 41 -14.18 -26.94 13.70
C THR A 41 -12.78 -26.65 13.14
N LEU A 42 -11.71 -27.20 13.72
CA LEU A 42 -10.36 -27.09 13.15
C LEU A 42 -10.25 -27.81 11.79
N LEU A 43 -10.79 -29.02 11.67
CA LEU A 43 -10.83 -29.76 10.39
C LEU A 43 -11.63 -28.98 9.33
N ASP A 44 -12.86 -28.59 9.64
CA ASP A 44 -13.73 -27.81 8.76
C ASP A 44 -13.07 -26.48 8.36
N PHE A 45 -12.38 -25.81 9.28
CA PHE A 45 -11.63 -24.59 9.01
C PHE A 45 -10.50 -24.83 8.00
N THR A 46 -9.71 -25.90 8.18
CA THR A 46 -8.62 -26.24 7.24
C THR A 46 -9.10 -26.69 5.87
N GLN A 47 -10.32 -27.24 5.78
CA GLN A 47 -10.94 -27.69 4.53
C GLN A 47 -11.74 -26.59 3.83
N SER A 48 -12.10 -25.52 4.53
CA SER A 48 -12.88 -24.43 3.95
C SER A 48 -12.09 -23.64 2.90
N HIS A 49 -12.75 -23.33 1.79
CA HIS A 49 -12.17 -22.47 0.76
C HIS A 49 -11.98 -21.05 1.31
N LYS A 50 -10.88 -20.40 0.90
CA LYS A 50 -10.63 -19.00 1.19
C LYS A 50 -11.73 -18.17 0.53
N GLU A 51 -12.54 -17.49 1.33
CA GLU A 51 -13.56 -16.57 0.83
C GLU A 51 -12.88 -15.42 0.06
N PRO A 52 -13.35 -15.10 -1.16
CA PRO A 52 -12.83 -13.97 -1.91
C PRO A 52 -12.91 -12.67 -1.10
N ILE A 53 -11.90 -11.82 -1.23
CA ILE A 53 -11.91 -10.49 -0.60
C ILE A 53 -12.82 -9.59 -1.42
N GLY A 54 -13.98 -9.26 -0.87
CA GLY A 54 -15.06 -8.57 -1.57
C GLY A 54 -15.20 -7.07 -1.28
N SER A 55 -14.29 -6.44 -0.53
CA SER A 55 -14.29 -4.97 -0.37
C SER A 55 -12.89 -4.38 -0.22
N GLY A 56 -12.70 -3.16 -0.74
CA GLY A 56 -11.44 -2.43 -0.63
C GLY A 56 -11.02 -2.17 0.81
N ALA A 57 -11.94 -1.70 1.66
CA ALA A 57 -11.66 -1.42 3.08
C ALA A 57 -11.14 -2.66 3.84
N HIS A 58 -11.69 -3.83 3.50
CA HIS A 58 -11.26 -5.08 4.11
C HIS A 58 -9.86 -5.50 3.63
N LEU A 59 -9.56 -5.35 2.34
CA LEU A 59 -8.21 -5.55 1.81
C LEU A 59 -7.19 -4.61 2.47
N ALA A 60 -7.53 -3.32 2.62
CA ALA A 60 -6.69 -2.32 3.27
C ALA A 60 -6.34 -2.71 4.71
N LYS A 61 -7.32 -3.24 5.48
CA LYS A 61 -7.11 -3.76 6.83
C LYS A 61 -6.14 -4.93 6.89
N ILE A 62 -6.27 -5.89 5.97
CA ILE A 62 -5.34 -7.03 5.86
C ILE A 62 -3.93 -6.52 5.53
N MET A 63 -3.81 -5.64 4.54
CA MET A 63 -2.54 -5.04 4.13
C MET A 63 -1.87 -4.26 5.27
N GLY A 64 -2.62 -3.42 6.00
CA GLY A 64 -2.09 -2.68 7.15
C GLY A 64 -1.57 -3.61 8.26
N GLY A 65 -2.29 -4.70 8.52
CA GLY A 65 -1.85 -5.74 9.46
C GLY A 65 -0.55 -6.44 9.03
N LYS A 66 -0.44 -6.84 7.75
CA LYS A 66 0.77 -7.45 7.19
C LYS A 66 1.94 -6.47 7.20
N ALA A 67 1.72 -5.23 6.80
CA ALA A 67 2.73 -4.16 6.79
C ALA A 67 3.30 -3.92 8.18
N ARG A 68 2.47 -3.86 9.24
CA ARG A 68 2.98 -3.76 10.62
C ARG A 68 3.86 -4.96 11.02
N ARG A 69 3.47 -6.18 10.64
CA ARG A 69 4.30 -7.38 10.92
C ARG A 69 5.64 -7.34 10.19
N ILE A 70 5.66 -6.85 8.94
CA ILE A 70 6.89 -6.63 8.17
C ILE A 70 7.76 -5.59 8.88
N ARG A 71 7.20 -4.41 9.19
CA ARG A 71 7.89 -3.33 9.89
C ARG A 71 8.53 -3.81 11.19
N ASP A 72 7.76 -4.45 12.06
CA ASP A 72 8.24 -4.90 13.36
C ASP A 72 9.31 -6.01 13.23
N THR A 73 9.27 -6.76 12.13
CA THR A 73 10.30 -7.75 11.80
C THR A 73 11.58 -7.08 11.31
N VAL A 74 11.48 -6.09 10.42
CA VAL A 74 12.61 -5.27 9.94
C VAL A 74 13.27 -4.52 11.10
N ARG A 75 12.50 -3.90 12.01
CA ARG A 75 13.02 -3.22 13.20
C ARG A 75 13.86 -4.16 14.07
N ARG A 76 13.35 -5.37 14.32
CA ARG A 76 14.10 -6.39 15.09
C ARG A 76 15.37 -6.83 14.39
N PHE A 77 15.36 -6.94 13.07
CA PHE A 77 16.57 -7.26 12.32
C PHE A 77 17.61 -6.15 12.40
N LEU A 78 17.22 -4.90 12.20
CA LEU A 78 18.16 -3.77 12.27
C LEU A 78 18.72 -3.55 13.69
N ALA A 79 17.98 -3.94 14.73
CA ALA A 79 18.44 -3.87 16.11
C ALA A 79 19.48 -4.95 16.48
N VAL A 80 19.55 -6.06 15.72
CA VAL A 80 20.44 -7.19 16.01
C VAL A 80 21.54 -7.26 14.96
N SER A 81 22.80 -7.08 15.36
CA SER A 81 23.95 -7.28 14.48
C SER A 81 24.11 -8.78 14.16
N SER A 82 23.81 -9.18 12.93
CA SER A 82 23.88 -10.56 12.44
C SER A 82 24.30 -10.57 10.98
N ASP A 83 25.11 -11.53 10.58
CA ASP A 83 25.55 -11.72 9.18
C ASP A 83 24.38 -11.97 8.22
N LYS A 84 23.21 -12.39 8.74
CA LYS A 84 21.98 -12.56 7.94
C LYS A 84 21.29 -11.25 7.57
N ASN A 85 21.72 -10.11 8.12
CA ASN A 85 21.08 -8.81 7.90
C ASN A 85 21.80 -7.95 6.85
N VAL A 86 22.88 -8.45 6.24
CA VAL A 86 23.77 -7.67 5.38
C VAL A 86 23.03 -7.02 4.21
N GLU A 87 22.16 -7.75 3.51
CA GLU A 87 21.41 -7.19 2.38
C GLU A 87 20.40 -6.13 2.80
N LEU A 88 19.66 -6.36 3.89
CA LEU A 88 18.71 -5.38 4.42
C LEU A 88 19.42 -4.09 4.87
N VAL A 89 20.60 -4.23 5.48
CA VAL A 89 21.47 -3.10 5.84
C VAL A 89 22.00 -2.37 4.60
N ARG A 90 22.34 -3.09 3.52
CA ARG A 90 22.74 -2.47 2.24
C ARG A 90 21.60 -1.66 1.63
N VAL A 91 20.37 -2.17 1.67
CA VAL A 91 19.18 -1.42 1.20
C VAL A 91 18.97 -0.17 2.04
N TYR A 92 19.06 -0.28 3.37
CA TYR A 92 18.99 0.86 4.28
C TYR A 92 20.04 1.94 3.95
N GLU A 93 21.31 1.56 3.86
CA GLU A 93 22.40 2.48 3.55
C GLU A 93 22.26 3.11 2.16
N THR A 94 21.75 2.35 1.18
CA THR A 94 21.48 2.86 -0.18
C THR A 94 20.41 3.93 -0.16
N ILE A 95 19.27 3.68 0.50
CA ILE A 95 18.18 4.66 0.56
C ILE A 95 18.60 5.89 1.37
N ARG A 96 19.31 5.70 2.48
CA ARG A 96 19.82 6.80 3.29
C ARG A 96 20.75 7.71 2.48
N LYS A 97 21.66 7.15 1.67
CA LYS A 97 22.60 7.93 0.86
C LYS A 97 21.96 8.61 -0.34
N LEU A 98 20.97 7.98 -0.97
CA LEU A 98 20.40 8.47 -2.23
C LEU A 98 19.16 9.34 -2.06
N LEU A 99 18.40 9.18 -0.97
CA LEU A 99 17.10 9.82 -0.80
C LEU A 99 16.99 10.64 0.49
N VAL A 100 17.27 10.04 1.65
CA VAL A 100 16.96 10.64 2.96
C VAL A 100 18.15 10.49 3.90
N HIS A 101 19.01 11.51 3.97
CA HIS A 101 20.27 11.44 4.71
C HIS A 101 20.10 11.19 6.23
N ASP A 102 19.03 11.73 6.81
CA ASP A 102 18.65 11.64 8.22
C ASP A 102 17.70 10.46 8.53
N LEU A 103 17.60 9.48 7.62
CA LEU A 103 16.76 8.30 7.80
C LEU A 103 17.19 7.48 9.02
N THR A 104 16.29 7.33 9.99
CA THR A 104 16.50 6.45 11.14
C THR A 104 16.14 5.00 10.83
N PRO A 105 16.64 4.00 11.57
CA PRO A 105 16.24 2.60 11.40
C PRO A 105 14.73 2.38 11.54
N GLU A 106 14.08 3.10 12.44
CA GLU A 106 12.62 3.02 12.64
C GLU A 106 11.87 3.54 11.42
N ALA A 107 12.26 4.73 10.94
CA ALA A 107 11.67 5.36 9.76
C ALA A 107 11.92 4.51 8.49
N PHE A 108 13.10 3.91 8.39
CA PHE A 108 13.40 2.97 7.31
C PHE A 108 12.50 1.74 7.37
N ALA A 109 12.27 1.15 8.55
CA ALA A 109 11.40 -0.01 8.67
C ALA A 109 9.95 0.31 8.26
N ASP A 110 9.48 1.51 8.59
CA ASP A 110 8.16 1.99 8.15
C ASP A 110 8.08 2.15 6.65
N MET A 111 9.06 2.83 6.06
CA MET A 111 9.15 3.02 4.60
C MET A 111 9.27 1.68 3.87
N TYR A 112 10.14 0.78 4.35
CA TYR A 112 10.31 -0.56 3.78
C TYR A 112 9.00 -1.33 3.75
N ALA A 113 8.27 -1.36 4.86
CA ALA A 113 6.99 -2.08 4.94
C ALA A 113 5.94 -1.49 4.00
N GLN A 114 5.82 -0.16 3.95
CA GLN A 114 4.88 0.53 3.07
C GLN A 114 5.22 0.30 1.59
N THR A 115 6.49 0.48 1.20
CA THR A 115 6.95 0.29 -0.18
C THR A 115 6.74 -1.16 -0.63
N LEU A 116 7.03 -2.14 0.22
CA LEU A 116 6.81 -3.55 -0.10
C LEU A 116 5.34 -3.88 -0.30
N VAL A 117 4.49 -3.57 0.68
CA VAL A 117 3.07 -3.94 0.64
C VAL A 117 2.33 -3.20 -0.48
N TYR A 118 2.59 -1.90 -0.62
CA TYR A 118 1.96 -1.10 -1.66
C TYR A 118 2.51 -1.42 -3.06
N GLY A 119 3.81 -1.67 -3.20
CA GLY A 119 4.39 -2.06 -4.48
C GLY A 119 3.81 -3.40 -4.98
N LEU A 120 3.60 -4.37 -4.09
CA LEU A 120 2.92 -5.62 -4.42
C LEU A 120 1.46 -5.40 -4.82
N PHE A 121 0.75 -4.50 -4.14
CA PHE A 121 -0.62 -4.13 -4.49
C PHE A 121 -0.71 -3.50 -5.88
N VAL A 122 0.15 -2.52 -6.19
CA VAL A 122 0.21 -1.86 -7.50
C VAL A 122 0.54 -2.87 -8.59
N ALA A 123 1.50 -3.76 -8.35
CA ALA A 123 1.81 -4.84 -9.28
C ALA A 123 0.60 -5.74 -9.50
N ARG A 124 -0.10 -6.16 -8.44
CA ARG A 124 -1.32 -6.97 -8.56
C ARG A 124 -2.43 -6.25 -9.34
N TYR A 125 -2.59 -4.94 -9.13
CA TYR A 125 -3.60 -4.16 -9.86
C TYR A 125 -3.36 -4.15 -11.38
N HIS A 126 -2.09 -4.12 -11.80
CA HIS A 126 -1.72 -4.20 -13.22
C HIS A 126 -1.58 -5.62 -13.76
N ASP A 127 -1.74 -6.63 -12.90
CA ASP A 127 -1.65 -8.02 -13.27
C ASP A 127 -2.89 -8.48 -14.05
N LYS A 128 -2.67 -9.05 -15.24
CA LYS A 128 -3.74 -9.60 -16.08
C LYS A 128 -4.05 -11.06 -15.75
N THR A 129 -3.17 -11.76 -15.03
CA THR A 129 -3.37 -13.15 -14.64
C THR A 129 -4.08 -13.24 -13.30
N LYS A 130 -5.36 -13.59 -13.29
CA LYS A 130 -6.18 -13.54 -12.06
C LYS A 130 -5.99 -14.72 -11.10
N LYS A 131 -5.39 -15.84 -11.54
CA LYS A 131 -5.40 -17.11 -10.79
C LYS A 131 -4.39 -17.17 -9.64
N ASP A 132 -3.23 -16.58 -9.83
CA ASP A 132 -2.10 -16.58 -8.91
C ASP A 132 -1.50 -15.18 -8.81
N PHE A 133 -0.61 -15.02 -7.83
CA PHE A 133 0.23 -13.85 -7.70
C PHE A 133 1.44 -14.21 -6.84
N THR A 134 2.64 -13.84 -7.30
CA THR A 134 3.91 -14.18 -6.69
C THR A 134 4.83 -12.97 -6.60
N ARG A 135 5.88 -13.07 -5.77
CA ARG A 135 6.92 -12.04 -5.69
C ARG A 135 7.62 -11.80 -7.04
N GLN A 136 7.77 -12.87 -7.84
CA GLN A 136 8.45 -12.80 -9.13
C GLN A 136 7.62 -11.99 -10.13
N GLU A 137 6.33 -12.30 -10.22
CA GLU A 137 5.39 -11.54 -11.06
C GLU A 137 5.34 -10.08 -10.64
N ALA A 138 5.40 -9.80 -9.33
CA ALA A 138 5.43 -8.43 -8.86
C ALA A 138 6.64 -7.63 -9.38
N LEU A 139 7.84 -8.22 -9.43
CA LEU A 139 9.00 -7.58 -10.03
C LEU A 139 8.82 -7.34 -11.53
N ASP A 140 8.23 -8.31 -12.25
CA ASP A 140 8.05 -8.23 -13.70
C ASP A 140 7.03 -7.15 -14.11
N LEU A 141 6.06 -6.88 -13.23
CA LEU A 141 5.01 -5.87 -13.42
C LEU A 141 5.45 -4.45 -13.00
N ILE A 142 6.56 -4.31 -12.28
CA ILE A 142 7.08 -2.99 -11.87
C ILE A 142 7.77 -2.28 -13.06
N PRO A 143 7.51 -0.97 -13.27
CA PRO A 143 8.14 -0.22 -14.34
C PRO A 143 9.67 -0.29 -14.33
N LYS A 144 10.25 -0.68 -15.47
CA LYS A 144 11.70 -0.81 -15.64
C LYS A 144 12.47 0.52 -15.51
N SER A 145 11.77 1.64 -15.63
CA SER A 145 12.31 3.01 -15.58
C SER A 145 12.68 3.49 -14.18
N ASN A 146 12.34 2.75 -13.11
CA ASN A 146 12.66 3.12 -11.74
C ASN A 146 13.70 2.16 -11.12
N PRO A 147 15.02 2.47 -11.18
CA PRO A 147 16.08 1.60 -10.67
C PRO A 147 15.99 1.33 -9.17
N LEU A 148 15.46 2.28 -8.39
CA LEU A 148 15.33 2.14 -6.94
C LEU A 148 14.30 1.05 -6.60
N LEU A 149 13.11 1.13 -7.21
CA LEU A 149 12.06 0.13 -7.00
C LEU A 149 12.50 -1.25 -7.48
N ARG A 150 13.21 -1.34 -8.62
CA ARG A 150 13.76 -2.63 -9.08
C ARG A 150 14.72 -3.23 -8.07
N ARG A 151 15.73 -2.47 -7.61
CA ARG A 151 16.68 -2.96 -6.59
C ARG A 151 16.00 -3.41 -5.31
N PHE A 152 14.94 -2.70 -4.90
CA PHE A 152 14.16 -3.08 -3.73
C PHE A 152 13.46 -4.43 -3.93
N PHE A 153 12.81 -4.65 -5.08
CA PHE A 153 12.15 -5.91 -5.40
C PHE A 153 13.10 -7.07 -5.71
N ASP A 154 14.27 -6.79 -6.30
CA ASP A 154 15.35 -7.76 -6.46
C ASP A 154 15.80 -8.31 -5.10
N HIS A 155 15.91 -7.44 -4.08
CA HIS A 155 16.24 -7.86 -2.71
C HIS A 155 15.21 -8.84 -2.12
N ILE A 156 13.92 -8.65 -2.40
CA ILE A 156 12.82 -9.49 -1.89
C ILE A 156 12.78 -10.87 -2.56
N LEU A 157 13.42 -11.01 -3.73
CA LEU A 157 13.57 -12.25 -4.49
C LEU A 157 14.90 -12.96 -4.24
N GLY A 158 15.88 -12.29 -3.63
CA GLY A 158 17.19 -12.85 -3.39
C GLY A 158 17.15 -14.10 -2.52
N SER A 159 18.07 -15.04 -2.76
CA SER A 159 18.23 -16.25 -1.94
C SER A 159 18.56 -15.95 -0.47
N ASP A 160 19.13 -14.78 -0.22
CA ASP A 160 19.48 -14.28 1.11
C ASP A 160 18.33 -13.51 1.78
N PHE A 161 17.14 -13.47 1.14
CA PHE A 161 15.97 -12.86 1.74
C PHE A 161 15.57 -13.60 3.01
N ASP A 162 15.26 -12.85 4.07
CA ASP A 162 14.96 -13.46 5.36
C ASP A 162 13.68 -14.31 5.29
N LYS A 163 13.76 -15.54 5.78
CA LYS A 163 12.66 -16.50 5.73
C LYS A 163 11.40 -16.00 6.45
N ARG A 164 11.53 -15.26 7.55
CA ARG A 164 10.36 -14.74 8.28
C ARG A 164 9.66 -13.66 7.47
N LEU A 165 10.42 -12.77 6.84
CA LEU A 165 9.87 -11.79 5.90
C LEU A 165 9.23 -12.49 4.69
N GLU A 166 9.93 -13.48 4.12
CA GLU A 166 9.43 -14.32 3.02
C GLU A 166 8.07 -14.92 3.30
N TYR A 167 7.86 -15.53 4.47
CA TYR A 167 6.54 -16.07 4.84
C TYR A 167 5.46 -14.99 4.84
N ILE A 168 5.72 -13.82 5.44
CA ILE A 168 4.72 -12.74 5.51
C ILE A 168 4.40 -12.20 4.13
N VAL A 169 5.40 -12.08 3.26
CA VAL A 169 5.23 -11.60 1.88
C VAL A 169 4.49 -12.62 1.03
N ASN A 170 4.82 -13.91 1.13
CA ASN A 170 4.11 -14.97 0.40
C ASN A 170 2.64 -15.06 0.87
N GLU A 171 2.37 -14.93 2.17
CA GLU A 171 1.00 -14.84 2.69
C GLU A 171 0.24 -13.63 2.10
N LEU A 172 0.93 -12.50 1.88
CA LEU A 172 0.32 -11.33 1.26
C LEU A 172 0.06 -11.54 -0.24
N CYS A 173 0.99 -12.16 -0.96
CA CYS A 173 0.78 -12.53 -2.35
C CYS A 173 -0.42 -13.49 -2.51
N GLU A 174 -0.57 -14.43 -1.59
CA GLU A 174 -1.71 -15.33 -1.56
C GLU A 174 -3.02 -14.60 -1.23
N VAL A 175 -3.00 -13.61 -0.34
CA VAL A 175 -4.16 -12.72 -0.12
C VAL A 175 -4.55 -12.03 -1.42
N PHE A 176 -3.57 -11.52 -2.19
CA PHE A 176 -3.82 -10.86 -3.47
C PHE A 176 -4.34 -11.78 -4.57
N SER A 177 -3.99 -13.07 -4.58
CA SER A 177 -4.56 -14.02 -5.53
C SER A 177 -6.04 -14.32 -5.28
N HIS A 178 -6.51 -14.09 -4.05
CA HIS A 178 -7.92 -14.25 -3.66
C HIS A 178 -8.71 -12.92 -3.64
N ALA A 179 -8.09 -11.81 -4.07
CA ALA A 179 -8.72 -10.51 -4.22
C ALA A 179 -8.82 -10.16 -5.71
N ASN A 180 -10.03 -9.83 -6.18
CA ASN A 180 -10.19 -9.22 -7.50
C ASN A 180 -9.88 -7.73 -7.41
N VAL A 181 -8.59 -7.39 -7.30
CA VAL A 181 -8.14 -6.01 -7.03
C VAL A 181 -8.69 -5.02 -8.06
N GLU A 182 -8.74 -5.40 -9.34
CA GLU A 182 -9.36 -4.58 -10.40
C GLU A 182 -10.82 -4.24 -10.11
N GLU A 183 -11.62 -5.22 -9.69
CA GLU A 183 -13.04 -5.01 -9.34
C GLU A 183 -13.20 -4.23 -8.05
N LEU A 184 -12.39 -4.52 -7.03
CA LEU A 184 -12.37 -3.75 -5.78
C LEU A 184 -12.06 -2.28 -6.02
N MET A 185 -11.18 -2.00 -6.98
CA MET A 185 -10.85 -0.63 -7.38
C MET A 185 -11.99 0.06 -8.14
N GLN A 186 -12.92 -0.69 -8.74
CA GLN A 186 -14.13 -0.11 -9.34
C GLN A 186 -15.10 0.48 -8.33
N GLU A 187 -15.09 0.02 -7.08
CA GLU A 187 -15.89 0.64 -6.00
C GLU A 187 -15.48 2.10 -5.79
N TYR A 188 -14.18 2.38 -5.82
CA TYR A 188 -13.62 3.73 -5.68
C TYR A 188 -13.90 4.64 -6.88
N PHE A 189 -14.19 4.08 -8.06
CA PHE A 189 -14.64 4.86 -9.21
C PHE A 189 -16.13 5.26 -9.12
N ARG A 190 -16.94 4.58 -8.30
CA ARG A 190 -18.39 4.81 -8.20
C ARG A 190 -18.75 5.86 -7.16
N GLU A 191 -17.96 5.98 -6.10
CA GLU A 191 -18.19 6.95 -5.02
C GLU A 191 -17.33 8.21 -5.22
N ASP A 192 -17.72 9.07 -6.16
CA ASP A 192 -17.45 10.50 -6.00
C ASP A 192 -18.69 11.19 -5.43
N LEU A 193 -18.47 12.24 -4.63
CA LEU A 193 -19.54 13.04 -4.01
C LEU A 193 -20.44 13.77 -5.04
N TRP A 194 -20.24 13.58 -6.35
CA TRP A 194 -20.78 14.43 -7.41
C TRP A 194 -21.46 13.67 -8.57
N GLY A 195 -21.63 12.35 -8.46
CA GLY A 195 -22.65 11.59 -9.18
C GLY A 195 -22.47 11.49 -10.70
N LYS A 196 -21.27 11.74 -11.23
CA LYS A 196 -20.96 11.52 -12.64
C LYS A 196 -19.59 10.90 -12.78
N ILE A 197 -19.55 9.72 -13.41
CA ILE A 197 -18.33 9.01 -13.81
C ILE A 197 -17.44 9.98 -14.59
N HIS A 198 -16.46 10.54 -13.92
CA HIS A 198 -15.35 11.20 -14.55
C HIS A 198 -14.25 10.17 -14.76
N LYS A 199 -13.46 10.35 -15.83
CA LYS A 199 -12.12 9.75 -15.97
C LYS A 199 -11.21 10.30 -14.85
N GLY A 200 -11.55 10.02 -13.60
CA GLY A 200 -10.81 10.41 -12.41
C GLY A 200 -9.56 9.55 -12.30
N PHE A 201 -8.53 10.10 -11.65
CA PHE A 201 -7.23 9.47 -11.51
C PHE A 201 -7.29 8.15 -10.72
N ASP A 202 -6.23 7.35 -10.90
CA ASP A 202 -6.07 5.95 -10.52
C ASP A 202 -6.67 5.57 -9.14
N PRO A 203 -7.65 4.64 -9.05
CA PRO A 203 -8.29 4.18 -7.81
C PRO A 203 -7.28 3.62 -6.81
N VAL A 204 -6.12 3.19 -7.30
CA VAL A 204 -4.93 2.84 -6.52
C VAL A 204 -4.52 3.95 -5.54
N VAL A 205 -4.66 5.22 -5.94
CA VAL A 205 -4.34 6.37 -5.08
C VAL A 205 -5.32 6.54 -3.93
N HIS A 206 -6.62 6.40 -4.17
CA HIS A 206 -7.63 6.48 -3.12
C HIS A 206 -7.48 5.33 -2.12
N PHE A 207 -7.27 4.12 -2.64
CA PHE A 207 -7.00 2.95 -1.82
C PHE A 207 -5.74 3.11 -0.94
N TYR A 208 -4.72 3.84 -1.43
CA TYR A 208 -3.52 4.11 -0.65
C TYR A 208 -3.81 4.86 0.65
N GLU A 209 -4.78 5.78 0.65
CA GLU A 209 -5.18 6.49 1.88
C GLU A 209 -5.80 5.53 2.90
N ASP A 210 -6.71 4.66 2.46
CA ASP A 210 -7.33 3.66 3.32
C ASP A 210 -6.30 2.68 3.88
N PHE A 211 -5.36 2.24 3.05
CA PHE A 211 -4.22 1.44 3.50
C PHE A 211 -3.39 2.18 4.56
N LEU A 212 -3.01 3.44 4.32
CA LEU A 212 -2.22 4.22 5.26
C LEU A 212 -2.95 4.43 6.59
N LYS A 213 -4.26 4.65 6.54
CA LYS A 213 -5.11 4.79 7.73
C LYS A 213 -5.13 3.49 8.54
N GLU A 214 -5.30 2.36 7.86
CA GLU A 214 -5.26 1.05 8.49
C GLU A 214 -3.87 0.67 8.97
N TYR A 215 -2.79 1.14 8.33
CA TYR A 215 -1.40 0.89 8.71
C TYR A 215 -0.96 1.71 9.94
N ASP A 216 -1.07 3.04 9.84
CA ASP A 216 -0.69 4.03 10.87
C ASP A 216 -1.37 5.39 10.61
N ASP A 217 -2.56 5.59 11.18
CA ASP A 217 -3.34 6.84 11.02
C ASP A 217 -2.62 8.08 11.56
N ALA A 218 -1.78 7.94 12.60
CA ALA A 218 -1.04 9.05 13.16
C ALA A 218 0.08 9.50 12.22
N LEU A 219 0.84 8.54 11.68
CA LEU A 219 1.86 8.80 10.67
C LEU A 219 1.25 9.37 9.39
N ARG A 220 0.11 8.84 8.93
CA ARG A 220 -0.62 9.36 7.77
C ARG A 220 -0.97 10.84 7.94
N LYS A 221 -1.54 11.21 9.09
CA LYS A 221 -1.89 12.60 9.43
C LYS A 221 -0.65 13.50 9.47
N LYS A 222 0.45 13.02 10.05
CA LYS A 222 1.72 13.76 10.15
C LYS A 222 2.37 13.97 8.79
N MET A 223 2.32 12.98 7.90
CA MET A 223 2.89 13.03 6.55
C MET A 223 2.04 13.87 5.59
N GLY A 224 0.85 14.32 6.01
CA GLY A 224 -0.03 15.13 5.16
C GLY A 224 -0.46 14.41 3.89
N ALA A 225 -0.49 13.07 3.90
CA ALA A 225 -0.88 12.22 2.78
C ALA A 225 -2.41 12.31 2.57
N TYR A 226 -2.87 13.48 2.13
CA TYR A 226 -4.26 13.77 1.79
C TYR A 226 -4.35 13.99 0.30
N TYR A 227 -5.32 13.35 -0.33
CA TYR A 227 -5.65 13.63 -1.71
C TYR A 227 -6.27 15.03 -1.82
N THR A 228 -5.75 15.86 -2.74
CA THR A 228 -6.38 17.15 -3.06
C THR A 228 -7.57 16.88 -3.98
N PRO A 229 -8.82 17.21 -3.59
CA PRO A 229 -9.99 16.95 -4.40
C PRO A 229 -9.86 17.48 -5.83
N LEU A 230 -10.20 16.66 -6.81
CA LEU A 230 -10.05 17.00 -8.24
C LEU A 230 -10.70 18.34 -8.64
N PRO A 231 -11.93 18.69 -8.16
CA PRO A 231 -12.51 20.00 -8.49
C PRO A 231 -11.65 21.18 -8.05
N ILE A 232 -10.92 21.04 -6.94
CA ILE A 232 -9.99 22.05 -6.42
C ILE A 232 -8.75 22.13 -7.30
N VAL A 233 -8.15 20.98 -7.62
CA VAL A 233 -6.99 20.91 -8.53
C VAL A 233 -7.31 21.57 -9.86
N GLN A 234 -8.40 21.14 -10.50
CA GLN A 234 -8.83 21.68 -11.78
C GLN A 234 -9.20 23.16 -11.72
N PHE A 235 -9.80 23.62 -10.61
CA PHE A 235 -10.04 25.04 -10.42
C PHE A 235 -8.72 25.82 -10.44
N ILE A 236 -7.74 25.40 -9.65
CA ILE A 236 -6.42 26.05 -9.57
C ILE A 236 -5.72 26.01 -10.94
N VAL A 237 -5.65 24.86 -11.61
CA VAL A 237 -4.98 24.71 -12.91
C VAL A 237 -5.64 25.60 -13.96
N ARG A 238 -6.97 25.63 -14.04
CA ARG A 238 -7.70 26.53 -14.95
C ARG A 238 -7.49 28.00 -14.61
N SER A 239 -7.43 28.35 -13.32
CA SER A 239 -7.16 29.72 -12.90
C SER A 239 -5.76 30.18 -13.29
N VAL A 240 -4.74 29.32 -13.15
CA VAL A 240 -3.37 29.62 -13.59
C VAL A 240 -3.33 29.79 -15.11
N ASP A 241 -3.94 28.89 -15.87
CA ASP A 241 -4.04 28.99 -17.34
C ASP A 241 -4.68 30.32 -17.78
N TYR A 242 -5.79 30.69 -17.15
CA TYR A 242 -6.48 31.96 -17.39
C TYR A 242 -5.60 33.18 -17.08
N LEU A 243 -4.88 33.17 -15.95
CA LEU A 243 -4.00 34.28 -15.56
C LEU A 243 -2.83 34.43 -16.54
N LEU A 244 -2.24 33.33 -17.03
CA LEU A 244 -1.20 33.37 -18.07
C LEU A 244 -1.70 34.05 -19.35
N GLN A 245 -2.94 33.75 -19.76
CA GLN A 245 -3.57 34.37 -20.93
C GLN A 245 -3.84 35.85 -20.72
N LYS A 246 -4.49 36.21 -19.59
CA LYS A 246 -4.98 37.56 -19.35
C LYS A 246 -3.91 38.54 -18.89
N GLU A 247 -3.10 38.15 -17.92
CA GLU A 247 -2.17 39.06 -17.24
C GLU A 247 -0.77 39.04 -17.87
N PHE A 248 -0.38 37.92 -18.50
CA PHE A 248 0.95 37.74 -19.11
C PHE A 248 0.95 37.74 -20.64
N GLY A 249 -0.24 37.87 -21.26
CA GLY A 249 -0.40 37.92 -22.71
C GLY A 249 -0.01 36.63 -23.44
N LEU A 250 -0.01 35.49 -22.74
CA LEU A 250 0.32 34.18 -23.30
C LEU A 250 -0.97 33.51 -23.77
N ALA A 251 -1.37 33.74 -25.01
CA ALA A 251 -2.64 33.22 -25.55
C ALA A 251 -2.78 31.69 -25.45
N ALA A 252 -1.67 30.95 -25.48
CA ALA A 252 -1.65 29.50 -25.30
C ALA A 252 -1.63 29.06 -23.81
N GLY A 253 -1.60 29.99 -22.87
CA GLY A 253 -1.64 29.74 -21.43
C GLY A 253 -0.56 28.76 -20.97
N LEU A 254 -0.97 27.67 -20.33
CA LEU A 254 -0.08 26.60 -19.89
C LEU A 254 0.64 25.87 -21.04
N ALA A 255 0.10 25.91 -22.26
CA ALA A 255 0.67 25.29 -23.45
C ALA A 255 1.63 26.22 -24.22
N ASP A 256 1.93 27.42 -23.69
CA ASP A 256 2.82 28.36 -24.36
C ASP A 256 4.25 27.83 -24.47
N THR A 257 4.79 27.82 -25.69
CA THR A 257 6.12 27.29 -26.00
C THR A 257 7.16 28.39 -26.21
N ALA A 258 6.78 29.66 -26.06
CA ALA A 258 7.67 30.78 -26.33
C ALA A 258 8.86 30.78 -25.35
N LYS A 259 9.99 31.28 -25.84
CA LYS A 259 11.23 31.35 -25.08
C LYS A 259 11.69 32.79 -24.88
N THR A 260 12.41 33.01 -23.80
CA THR A 260 13.13 34.26 -23.54
C THR A 260 14.34 34.39 -24.48
N THR A 261 14.97 35.56 -24.49
CA THR A 261 16.23 35.79 -25.23
C THR A 261 17.37 34.88 -24.79
N ALA A 262 17.30 34.33 -23.57
CA ALA A 262 18.23 33.34 -23.04
C ALA A 262 17.87 31.89 -23.41
N ASN A 263 16.93 31.67 -24.35
CA ASN A 263 16.48 30.35 -24.82
C ASN A 263 15.81 29.48 -23.72
N ILE A 264 15.19 30.11 -22.73
CA ILE A 264 14.45 29.45 -21.63
C ILE A 264 12.95 29.56 -21.91
N HIS A 265 12.18 28.49 -21.72
CA HIS A 265 10.71 28.54 -21.84
C HIS A 265 10.11 29.56 -20.86
N ARG A 266 9.19 30.39 -21.36
CA ARG A 266 8.53 31.43 -20.56
C ARG A 266 7.62 30.84 -19.49
N VAL A 267 7.03 29.68 -19.75
CA VAL A 267 6.23 28.93 -18.77
C VAL A 267 7.06 27.75 -18.27
N GLN A 268 7.23 27.68 -16.96
CA GLN A 268 7.89 26.57 -16.25
C GLN A 268 7.00 26.19 -15.07
N ILE A 269 6.70 24.90 -14.94
CA ILE A 269 5.77 24.38 -13.95
C ILE A 269 6.55 23.53 -12.97
N LEU A 270 6.42 23.86 -11.69
CA LEU A 270 7.05 23.14 -10.60
C LEU A 270 6.00 22.89 -9.52
N ASP A 271 5.88 21.63 -9.10
CA ASP A 271 5.12 21.26 -7.92
C ASP A 271 6.11 20.74 -6.85
N PRO A 272 6.51 21.58 -5.87
CA PRO A 272 7.45 21.19 -4.82
C PRO A 272 6.93 20.08 -3.90
N ALA A 273 5.61 19.85 -3.89
CA ALA A 273 4.93 18.89 -3.02
C ALA A 273 4.01 17.99 -3.86
N VAL A 274 4.58 17.42 -4.93
CA VAL A 274 3.86 16.71 -6.00
C VAL A 274 2.93 15.61 -5.51
N GLY A 275 3.25 14.95 -4.38
CA GLY A 275 2.44 13.88 -3.82
C GLY A 275 2.10 12.81 -4.86
N THR A 276 0.81 12.64 -5.12
CA THR A 276 0.26 11.69 -6.12
C THR A 276 0.35 12.18 -7.56
N GLY A 277 0.95 13.35 -7.81
CA GLY A 277 1.12 13.93 -9.14
C GLY A 277 -0.13 14.58 -9.71
N THR A 278 -1.15 14.85 -8.89
CA THR A 278 -2.47 15.26 -9.37
C THR A 278 -2.44 16.61 -10.09
N PHE A 279 -1.69 17.59 -9.58
CA PHE A 279 -1.51 18.88 -10.28
C PHE A 279 -0.77 18.74 -11.60
N ILE A 280 0.36 18.03 -11.61
CA ILE A 280 1.15 17.81 -12.82
C ILE A 280 0.35 17.07 -13.88
N SER A 281 -0.43 16.05 -13.48
CA SER A 281 -1.23 15.34 -14.45
C SER A 281 -2.41 16.15 -14.99
N ASP A 282 -3.05 16.98 -14.16
CA ASP A 282 -4.14 17.84 -14.64
C ASP A 282 -3.60 18.93 -15.58
N VAL A 283 -2.41 19.47 -15.30
CA VAL A 283 -1.66 20.35 -16.20
C VAL A 283 -1.40 19.68 -17.55
N ILE A 284 -0.85 18.46 -17.55
CA ILE A 284 -0.61 17.70 -18.81
C ILE A 284 -1.94 17.49 -19.53
N GLY A 285 -2.98 17.06 -18.81
CA GLY A 285 -4.32 16.89 -19.37
C GLY A 285 -4.84 18.18 -20.01
N LYS A 286 -4.63 19.33 -19.38
CA LYS A 286 -5.03 20.65 -19.88
C LYS A 286 -4.25 21.10 -21.11
N ILE A 287 -2.96 20.76 -21.20
CA ILE A 287 -2.11 21.07 -22.37
C ILE A 287 -2.50 20.24 -23.60
N TYR A 288 -2.93 18.99 -23.40
CA TYR A 288 -3.26 18.05 -24.48
C TYR A 288 -4.78 17.84 -24.69
N ALA A 289 -5.63 18.62 -24.03
CA ALA A 289 -7.09 18.60 -24.19
C ALA A 289 -7.53 19.33 -25.47
#